data_AF-A0A7C9NQ25-F1
#
_entry.id   AF-A0A7C9NQ25-F1
#
_cell.length_a   1.000
_cell.length_b   1.000
_cell.length_c   1.000
_cell.angle_alpha   90.00
_cell.angle_beta   90.00
_cell.angle_gamma   90.00
#
_symmetry.space_group_name_H-M   'P 1'
#
loop_
_entity.id
_entity.type
_entity.pdbx_description
1 polymer ?
#
loop_
_entity_poly.entity_id
_entity_poly.type
_entity_poly.pdbx_seq_one_letter_code
_entity_poly.pdbx_strand_id
1 'polypeptide(L)'
;MNLQRAYYLLAAFYSLLPLMGLVAVFSGGGTPLAVAYIALGTVAAIGLWGYILKRGFMNPRMWRPFAALLAVGAVAQLVIILTMSVPNVALTWMLTSSIFSVMMVILLYHYGDRDQPLWATTEEADAARQLTALLDTTSPLIAVRREGDHENSVNVDRVDGQYCARVTRRSNKGQEAFERRFQHPETLVFFLEKFANVTVQDFKTSR
;
A
#
# COMPACT_ATOMS: atom_id res chain seq x y z
N MET A 1 9.46 -3.23 -27.59
CA MET A 1 8.36 -2.75 -26.72
C MET A 1 8.93 -2.57 -25.32
N ASN A 2 8.93 -1.37 -24.74
CA ASN A 2 9.47 -1.14 -23.39
C ASN A 2 8.39 -1.52 -22.35
N LEU A 3 8.77 -2.26 -21.29
CA LEU A 3 7.88 -2.75 -20.23
C LEU A 3 7.00 -1.62 -19.65
N GLN A 4 7.56 -0.42 -19.53
CA GLN A 4 6.83 0.76 -19.08
C GLN A 4 5.66 1.15 -19.98
N ARG A 5 5.81 1.02 -21.31
CA ARG A 5 4.72 1.28 -22.27
C ARG A 5 3.60 0.26 -22.13
N ALA A 6 3.93 -1.00 -21.84
CA ALA A 6 2.92 -2.04 -21.60
C ALA A 6 2.08 -1.73 -20.36
N TYR A 7 2.70 -1.24 -19.28
CA TYR A 7 1.96 -0.81 -18.09
C TYR A 7 1.04 0.39 -18.38
N TYR A 8 1.49 1.40 -19.14
CA TYR A 8 0.61 2.51 -19.52
C TYR A 8 -0.58 2.06 -20.38
N LEU A 9 -0.36 1.12 -21.31
CA LEU A 9 -1.44 0.54 -22.11
C LEU A 9 -2.42 -0.25 -21.23
N LEU A 10 -1.92 -0.97 -20.22
CA LEU A 10 -2.76 -1.66 -19.24
C LEU A 10 -3.65 -0.67 -18.47
N ALA A 11 -3.10 0.44 -17.97
CA ALA A 11 -3.87 1.47 -17.29
C ALA A 11 -4.92 2.11 -18.19
N ALA A 12 -4.55 2.42 -19.43
CA ALA A 12 -5.48 2.95 -20.42
C ALA A 12 -6.62 1.96 -20.69
N PHE A 13 -6.30 0.67 -20.88
CA PHE A 13 -7.29 -0.38 -21.05
C PHE A 13 -8.26 -0.46 -19.87
N TYR A 14 -7.76 -0.48 -18.64
CA TYR A 14 -8.60 -0.51 -17.45
C TYR A 14 -9.43 0.76 -17.25
N SER A 15 -8.97 1.91 -17.73
CA SER A 15 -9.73 3.16 -17.72
C SER A 15 -10.87 3.17 -18.74
N LEU A 16 -10.73 2.41 -19.83
CA LEU A 16 -11.79 2.25 -20.83
C LEU A 16 -12.94 1.37 -20.33
N LEU A 17 -12.70 0.44 -19.39
CA LEU A 17 -13.76 -0.45 -18.90
C LEU A 17 -14.93 0.30 -18.22
N PRO A 18 -14.71 1.24 -17.26
CA PRO A 18 -15.79 2.07 -16.73
C PRO A 18 -16.46 2.95 -17.79
N LEU A 19 -15.69 3.45 -18.77
CA LEU A 19 -16.23 4.27 -19.86
C LEU A 19 -17.17 3.46 -20.76
N MET A 20 -16.78 2.24 -21.13
CA MET A 20 -17.64 1.31 -21.86
C MET A 20 -18.89 0.95 -21.04
N GLY A 21 -18.72 0.74 -19.73
CA GLY A 21 -19.85 0.54 -18.81
C GLY A 21 -20.83 1.71 -18.81
N LEU A 22 -20.33 2.94 -18.81
CA LEU A 22 -21.16 4.15 -18.88
C LEU A 22 -21.97 4.18 -20.20
N VAL A 23 -21.31 3.93 -21.33
CA VAL A 23 -21.98 3.86 -22.64
C VAL A 23 -23.04 2.74 -22.67
N ALA A 24 -22.74 1.59 -22.07
CA ALA A 24 -23.66 0.47 -21.97
C ALA A 24 -24.93 0.83 -21.17
N VAL A 25 -24.79 1.60 -20.08
CA VAL A 25 -25.95 2.10 -19.31
C VAL A 25 -26.86 2.96 -20.19
N PHE A 26 -26.30 3.91 -20.94
CA PHE A 26 -27.08 4.78 -21.83
C PHE A 26 -27.68 4.04 -23.04
N SER A 27 -27.11 2.90 -23.41
CA SER A 27 -27.58 2.06 -24.52
C SER A 27 -28.59 0.99 -24.09
N GLY A 28 -29.14 1.08 -22.87
CA GLY A 28 -30.17 0.17 -22.36
C GLY A 28 -29.65 -1.07 -21.63
N GLY A 29 -28.33 -1.20 -21.45
CA GLY A 29 -27.68 -2.23 -20.62
C GLY A 29 -27.62 -1.89 -19.14
N GLY A 30 -28.38 -0.88 -18.69
CA GLY A 30 -28.43 -0.43 -17.31
C GLY A 30 -29.00 -1.49 -16.37
N THR A 31 -28.32 -1.71 -15.24
CA THR A 31 -28.84 -2.50 -14.12
C THR A 31 -28.79 -1.64 -12.85
N PRO A 32 -29.57 -1.95 -11.80
CA PRO A 32 -29.47 -1.23 -10.52
C PRO A 32 -28.05 -1.22 -9.93
N LEU A 33 -27.23 -2.23 -10.26
CA LEU A 33 -25.85 -2.35 -9.80
C LEU A 33 -24.82 -1.73 -10.75
N ALA A 34 -25.20 -1.32 -11.97
CA ALA A 34 -24.27 -0.80 -12.97
C ALA A 34 -23.46 0.40 -12.45
N VAL A 35 -24.10 1.29 -11.69
CA VAL A 35 -23.45 2.45 -11.07
C VAL A 35 -22.36 2.00 -10.08
N ALA A 36 -22.61 0.96 -9.28
CA ALA A 36 -21.63 0.42 -8.35
C ALA A 36 -20.42 -0.18 -9.09
N TYR A 37 -20.66 -0.93 -10.17
CA TYR A 37 -19.58 -1.48 -11.01
C TYR A 37 -18.70 -0.39 -11.62
N ILE A 38 -19.32 0.66 -12.18
CA ILE A 38 -18.60 1.79 -12.77
C ILE A 38 -17.79 2.53 -11.70
N ALA A 39 -18.39 2.81 -10.54
CA ALA A 39 -17.73 3.50 -9.44
C ALA A 39 -16.51 2.72 -8.92
N LEU A 40 -16.69 1.42 -8.62
CA LEU A 40 -15.61 0.55 -8.16
C LEU A 40 -14.51 0.42 -9.22
N GLY A 41 -14.88 0.24 -10.49
CA GLY A 41 -13.94 0.17 -11.61
C GLY A 41 -13.14 1.47 -11.79
N THR A 42 -13.77 2.62 -11.59
CA THR A 42 -13.11 3.93 -11.67
C THR A 42 -12.09 4.11 -10.55
N VAL A 43 -12.47 3.79 -9.31
CA VAL A 43 -11.54 3.84 -8.16
C VAL A 43 -10.36 2.89 -8.37
N ALA A 44 -10.63 1.69 -8.89
CA ALA A 44 -9.59 0.72 -9.21
C ALA A 44 -8.63 1.23 -10.30
N ALA A 45 -9.15 1.83 -11.37
CA ALA A 45 -8.33 2.45 -12.41
C ALA A 45 -7.45 3.60 -11.87
N ILE A 46 -7.98 4.43 -10.96
CA ILE A 46 -7.21 5.48 -10.29
C ILE A 46 -6.05 4.87 -9.48
N GLY A 47 -6.31 3.80 -8.72
CA GLY A 47 -5.26 3.10 -7.97
C GLY A 47 -4.19 2.51 -8.88
N LEU A 48 -4.60 1.94 -10.03
CA LEU A 48 -3.69 1.42 -11.04
C LEU A 48 -2.79 2.53 -11.64
N TRP A 49 -3.34 3.71 -11.92
CA TRP A 49 -2.55 4.86 -12.33
C TRP A 49 -1.57 5.30 -11.24
N GLY A 50 -1.98 5.32 -9.97
CA GLY A 50 -1.10 5.60 -8.84
C GLY A 50 0.08 4.61 -8.77
N TYR A 51 -0.20 3.32 -8.94
CA TYR A 51 0.81 2.26 -9.01
C TYR A 51 1.82 2.49 -10.14
N ILE A 52 1.33 2.74 -11.37
CA ILE A 52 2.19 2.88 -12.56
C ILE A 52 3.00 4.17 -12.55
N LEU A 53 2.41 5.27 -12.08
CA LEU A 53 3.08 6.55 -11.93
C LEU A 53 3.97 6.63 -10.68
N LYS A 54 4.01 5.56 -9.86
CA LYS A 54 4.71 5.50 -8.57
C LYS A 54 4.36 6.68 -7.66
N ARG A 55 3.08 7.06 -7.62
CA ARG A 55 2.59 8.20 -6.85
C ARG A 55 1.54 7.74 -5.85
N GLY A 56 1.71 8.13 -4.60
CA GLY A 56 0.72 7.90 -3.56
C GLY A 56 -0.58 8.65 -3.85
N PHE A 57 -1.63 7.91 -4.20
CA PHE A 57 -2.99 8.40 -4.31
C PHE A 57 -3.81 7.83 -3.15
N MET A 58 -4.50 8.67 -2.39
CA MET A 58 -5.20 8.29 -1.15
C MET A 58 -4.26 7.66 -0.10
N ASN A 59 -4.82 6.96 0.90
CA ASN A 59 -4.07 6.34 1.99
C ASN A 59 -3.73 4.87 1.65
N PRO A 60 -2.49 4.39 1.86
CA PRO A 60 -2.11 2.98 1.64
C PRO A 60 -3.05 1.99 2.35
N ARG A 61 -3.55 2.38 3.53
CA ARG A 61 -4.46 1.56 4.34
C ARG A 61 -5.81 1.29 3.68
N MET A 62 -6.19 2.05 2.66
CA MET A 62 -7.46 1.85 1.95
C MET A 62 -7.34 0.85 0.80
N TRP A 63 -6.19 0.78 0.14
CA TRP A 63 -6.02 -0.02 -1.08
C TRP A 63 -6.04 -1.52 -0.84
N ARG A 64 -5.43 -2.01 0.24
CA ARG A 64 -5.46 -3.44 0.58
C ARG A 64 -6.87 -3.94 0.94
N PRO A 65 -7.62 -3.27 1.84
CA PRO A 65 -9.02 -3.63 2.09
C PRO A 65 -9.89 -3.52 0.84
N PHE A 66 -9.65 -2.50 0.00
CA PHE A 66 -10.38 -2.35 -1.26
C PHE A 66 -10.11 -3.51 -2.23
N ALA A 67 -8.84 -3.93 -2.37
CA ALA A 67 -8.49 -5.11 -3.16
C ALA A 67 -9.13 -6.39 -2.61
N ALA A 68 -9.15 -6.56 -1.28
CA ALA A 68 -9.82 -7.69 -0.65
C ALA A 68 -11.34 -7.66 -0.91
N LEU A 69 -11.98 -6.49 -0.83
CA LEU A 69 -13.40 -6.32 -1.15
C LEU A 69 -13.70 -6.69 -2.61
N LEU A 70 -12.87 -6.25 -3.55
CA LEU A 70 -13.00 -6.62 -4.97
C LEU A 70 -12.85 -8.13 -5.17
N ALA A 71 -11.91 -8.77 -4.48
CA ALA A 71 -11.70 -10.22 -4.55
C ALA A 71 -12.92 -10.99 -4.04
N VAL A 72 -13.41 -10.63 -2.84
CA VAL A 72 -14.62 -11.24 -2.26
C VAL A 72 -15.83 -11.01 -3.16
N GLY A 73 -15.99 -9.80 -3.69
CA GLY A 73 -17.06 -9.46 -4.62
C GLY A 73 -17.04 -10.30 -5.90
N ALA A 74 -15.86 -10.51 -6.48
CA ALA A 74 -15.69 -11.35 -7.67
C ALA A 74 -16.01 -12.82 -7.39
N VAL A 75 -15.54 -13.37 -6.26
CA VAL A 75 -15.88 -14.74 -5.85
C VAL A 75 -17.38 -14.90 -5.62
N ALA A 76 -18.01 -13.94 -4.91
CA ALA A 76 -19.45 -13.96 -4.68
C ALA A 76 -20.25 -13.89 -5.99
N GLN A 77 -19.82 -13.07 -6.95
CA GLN A 77 -20.43 -12.99 -8.28
C GLN A 77 -20.35 -14.33 -9.02
N LEU A 78 -19.18 -14.99 -9.00
CA LEU A 78 -19.03 -16.30 -9.62
C LEU A 78 -19.95 -17.35 -8.98
N VAL A 79 -20.07 -17.36 -7.65
CA VAL A 79 -21.01 -18.25 -6.96
C VAL A 79 -22.46 -17.98 -7.38
N ILE A 80 -22.87 -16.71 -7.47
CA ILE A 80 -24.22 -16.33 -7.90
C ILE A 80 -24.49 -16.80 -9.33
N ILE A 81 -23.55 -16.55 -10.26
CA ILE A 81 -23.66 -16.98 -11.66
C ILE A 81 -23.83 -18.50 -11.77
N LEU A 82 -23.15 -19.28 -10.92
CA LEU A 82 -23.19 -20.74 -10.95
C LEU A 82 -24.41 -21.35 -10.25
N THR A 83 -25.04 -20.63 -9.33
CA THR A 83 -26.11 -21.17 -8.46
C THR A 83 -27.50 -20.61 -8.75
N MET A 84 -27.59 -19.44 -9.39
CA MET A 84 -28.85 -18.73 -9.60
C MET A 84 -29.07 -18.44 -11.08
N SER A 85 -30.35 -18.35 -11.48
CA SER A 85 -30.72 -17.85 -12.80
C SER A 85 -30.57 -16.33 -12.84
N VAL A 86 -29.53 -15.83 -13.49
CA VAL A 86 -29.22 -14.40 -13.60
C VAL A 86 -29.69 -13.86 -14.97
N PRO A 87 -30.39 -12.71 -15.03
CA PRO A 87 -30.73 -12.08 -16.31
C PRO A 87 -29.49 -11.79 -17.16
N ASN A 88 -29.59 -11.97 -18.49
CA ASN A 88 -28.46 -11.85 -19.41
C ASN A 88 -27.65 -10.55 -19.24
N VAL A 89 -28.33 -9.41 -19.04
CA VAL A 89 -27.65 -8.11 -18.84
C VAL A 89 -26.81 -8.13 -17.56
N ALA A 90 -27.37 -8.61 -16.44
CA ALA A 90 -26.65 -8.70 -15.17
C ALA A 90 -25.50 -9.72 -15.23
N LEU A 91 -25.69 -10.81 -15.97
CA LEU A 91 -24.66 -11.82 -16.21
C LEU A 91 -23.45 -11.23 -16.94
N THR A 92 -23.67 -10.41 -17.97
CA THR A 92 -22.59 -9.68 -18.67
C THR A 92 -21.81 -8.78 -17.72
N TRP A 93 -22.49 -8.00 -16.88
CA TRP A 93 -21.84 -7.14 -15.89
C TRP A 93 -20.99 -7.95 -14.92
N MET A 94 -21.55 -9.01 -14.31
CA MET A 94 -20.88 -9.84 -13.32
C MET A 94 -19.67 -10.59 -13.89
N LEU A 95 -19.78 -11.15 -15.10
CA LEU A 95 -18.65 -11.82 -15.76
C LEU A 95 -17.55 -10.84 -16.10
N THR A 96 -17.89 -9.69 -16.68
CA THR A 96 -16.92 -8.66 -17.05
C THR A 96 -16.17 -8.16 -15.82
N SER A 97 -16.88 -7.82 -14.73
CA SER A 97 -16.25 -7.38 -13.49
C SER A 97 -15.39 -8.46 -12.85
N SER A 98 -15.84 -9.72 -12.84
CA SER A 98 -15.10 -10.83 -12.23
C SER A 98 -13.81 -11.16 -13.00
N ILE A 99 -13.87 -11.19 -14.33
CA ILE A 99 -12.69 -11.49 -15.16
C ILE A 99 -11.63 -10.40 -15.00
N PHE A 100 -12.04 -9.12 -15.06
CA PHE A 100 -11.09 -8.02 -15.00
C PHE A 100 -10.63 -7.67 -13.57
N SER A 101 -11.31 -8.16 -12.53
CA SER A 101 -10.93 -7.89 -11.14
C SER A 101 -9.67 -8.63 -10.71
N VAL A 102 -9.38 -9.83 -11.22
CA VAL A 102 -8.29 -10.68 -10.71
C VAL A 102 -6.93 -9.96 -10.74
N MET A 103 -6.53 -9.47 -11.92
CA MET A 103 -5.27 -8.74 -12.07
C MET A 103 -5.29 -7.43 -11.27
N MET A 104 -6.44 -6.76 -11.26
CA MET A 104 -6.61 -5.49 -10.54
C MET A 104 -6.43 -5.67 -9.03
N VAL A 105 -7.00 -6.73 -8.46
CA VAL A 105 -6.85 -7.10 -7.04
C VAL A 105 -5.38 -7.28 -6.69
N ILE A 106 -4.62 -8.03 -7.50
CA ILE A 106 -3.20 -8.29 -7.25
C ILE A 106 -2.41 -6.98 -7.26
N LEU A 107 -2.60 -6.15 -8.29
CA LEU A 107 -1.88 -4.89 -8.43
C LEU A 107 -2.24 -3.91 -7.31
N LEU A 108 -3.51 -3.78 -6.94
CA LEU A 108 -3.94 -2.88 -5.86
C LEU A 108 -3.52 -3.38 -4.48
N TYR A 109 -3.47 -4.70 -4.27
CA TYR A 109 -2.98 -5.27 -3.03
C TYR A 109 -1.49 -4.97 -2.81
N HIS A 110 -0.68 -5.09 -3.87
CA HIS A 110 0.73 -4.70 -3.83
C HIS A 110 0.91 -3.19 -3.73
N TYR A 111 0.14 -2.40 -4.48
CA TYR A 111 0.18 -0.94 -4.39
C TYR A 111 -0.10 -0.46 -2.96
N GLY A 112 -1.10 -1.05 -2.29
CA GLY A 112 -1.43 -0.75 -0.90
C GLY A 112 -0.44 -1.23 0.16
N ASP A 113 0.70 -1.82 -0.23
CA ASP A 113 1.75 -2.14 0.73
C ASP A 113 2.38 -0.87 1.29
N ARG A 114 2.41 -0.77 2.62
CA ARG A 114 2.90 0.41 3.31
C ARG A 114 4.42 0.49 3.32
N ASP A 115 5.09 -0.65 3.13
CA ASP A 115 6.54 -0.73 3.08
C ASP A 115 7.05 -0.48 1.66
N GLN A 116 6.79 0.73 1.15
CA GLN A 116 7.21 1.19 -0.18
C GLN A 116 7.60 2.67 -0.13
N PRO A 117 8.61 3.09 -0.92
CA PRO A 117 9.09 4.46 -0.92
C PRO A 117 8.07 5.45 -1.47
N LEU A 118 7.09 5.01 -2.26
CA LEU A 118 6.07 5.87 -2.87
C LEU A 118 5.13 6.54 -1.86
N TRP A 119 5.09 6.02 -0.62
CA TRP A 119 4.29 6.55 0.48
C TRP A 119 5.04 7.51 1.38
N ALA A 120 6.36 7.62 1.22
CA ALA A 120 7.20 8.47 2.03
C ALA A 120 7.07 9.94 1.61
N THR A 121 7.11 10.84 2.58
CA THR A 121 7.30 12.28 2.29
C THR A 121 8.72 12.53 1.78
N THR A 122 8.94 13.69 1.17
CA THR A 122 10.29 14.09 0.74
C THR A 122 11.25 14.19 1.93
N GLU A 123 10.77 14.66 3.08
CA GLU A 123 11.54 14.75 4.32
C GLU A 123 11.92 13.36 4.85
N GLU A 124 10.96 12.42 4.86
CA GLU A 124 11.20 11.02 5.24
C GLU A 124 12.21 10.36 4.30
N ALA A 125 12.15 10.64 2.99
CA ALA A 125 13.09 10.13 2.00
C ALA A 125 14.50 10.71 2.15
N ASP A 126 14.64 11.98 2.53
CA ASP A 126 15.94 12.60 2.84
C ASP A 126 16.54 12.02 4.12
N ALA A 127 15.72 11.88 5.17
CA ALA A 127 16.12 11.25 6.42
C ALA A 127 16.51 9.77 6.21
N ALA A 128 15.79 9.03 5.38
CA ALA A 128 16.09 7.63 5.05
C ALA A 128 17.45 7.49 4.35
N ARG A 129 17.78 8.39 3.43
CA ARG A 129 19.10 8.43 2.78
C ARG A 129 20.22 8.68 3.79
N GLN A 130 20.01 9.61 4.73
CA GLN A 130 20.98 9.87 5.79
C GLN A 130 21.15 8.66 6.73
N LEU A 131 20.05 8.03 7.13
CA LEU A 131 20.07 6.84 7.98
C LEU A 131 20.80 5.67 7.31
N THR A 132 20.53 5.46 6.01
CA THR A 132 21.21 4.42 5.22
C THR A 132 22.72 4.67 5.16
N ALA A 133 23.14 5.91 4.91
CA ALA A 133 24.56 6.27 4.90
C ALA A 133 25.24 6.07 6.26
N LEU A 134 24.52 6.33 7.37
CA LEU A 134 25.02 6.05 8.71
C LEU A 134 25.17 4.54 8.96
N LEU A 135 24.19 3.74 8.55
CA LEU A 135 24.22 2.27 8.70
C LEU A 135 25.33 1.63 7.86
N ASP A 136 25.60 2.15 6.67
CA ASP A 136 26.71 1.68 5.82
C ASP A 136 28.09 2.00 6.43
N THR A 137 28.17 3.02 7.30
CA THR A 137 29.41 3.42 7.98
C THR A 137 29.57 2.71 9.33
N THR A 138 28.47 2.53 10.07
CA THR A 138 28.48 1.96 11.42
C THR A 138 27.15 1.25 11.65
N SER A 139 27.20 -0.08 11.78
CA SER A 139 26.06 -0.91 12.20
C SER A 139 26.53 -1.83 13.34
N PRO A 140 25.72 -2.01 14.40
CA PRO A 140 24.40 -1.43 14.63
C PRO A 140 24.43 0.05 15.06
N LEU A 141 23.38 0.80 14.74
CA LEU A 141 23.16 2.17 15.23
C LEU A 141 22.30 2.15 16.49
N ILE A 142 22.73 2.85 17.53
CA ILE A 142 22.00 2.94 18.81
C ILE A 142 21.68 4.40 19.09
N ALA A 143 20.40 4.70 19.28
CA ALA A 143 19.94 5.99 19.78
C ALA A 143 19.16 5.79 21.08
N VAL A 144 19.36 6.69 22.03
CA VAL A 144 18.63 6.72 23.29
C VAL A 144 18.04 8.11 23.44
N ARG A 145 16.72 8.19 23.55
CA ARG A 145 16.02 9.43 23.87
C ARG A 145 15.36 9.30 25.23
N ARG A 146 15.69 10.23 26.13
CA ARG A 146 15.08 10.35 27.46
C ARG A 146 14.16 11.55 27.48
N GLU A 147 12.93 11.34 27.91
CA GLU A 147 11.91 12.37 28.03
C GLU A 147 11.22 12.20 29.39
N GLY A 148 11.67 12.97 30.38
CA GLY A 148 11.22 12.83 31.77
C GLY A 148 11.54 11.44 32.33
N ASP A 149 10.51 10.71 32.74
CA ASP A 149 10.60 9.36 33.31
C ASP A 149 10.55 8.23 32.27
N HIS A 150 10.62 8.59 30.99
CA HIS A 150 10.53 7.67 29.87
C HIS A 150 11.87 7.62 29.14
N GLU A 151 12.40 6.42 28.94
CA GLU A 151 13.61 6.16 28.16
C GLU A 151 13.28 5.25 26.98
N ASN A 152 13.39 5.79 25.77
CA ASN A 152 13.25 5.03 24.53
C ASN A 152 14.65 4.78 23.97
N SER A 153 15.06 3.51 23.93
CA SER A 153 16.27 3.11 23.21
C SER A 153 15.87 2.39 21.93
N VAL A 154 16.56 2.72 20.84
CA VAL A 154 16.36 2.10 19.55
C VAL A 154 17.69 1.60 19.04
N ASN A 155 17.73 0.32 18.73
CA ASN A 155 18.82 -0.29 18.00
C ASN A 155 18.33 -0.57 16.57
N VAL A 156 19.04 -0.01 15.60
CA VAL A 156 18.79 -0.21 14.18
C VAL A 156 19.96 -0.98 13.59
N ASP A 157 19.66 -2.08 12.92
CA ASP A 157 20.66 -2.93 12.28
C ASP A 157 20.21 -3.37 10.88
N ARG A 158 21.16 -3.81 10.06
CA ARG A 158 20.90 -4.36 8.74
C ARG A 158 21.19 -5.86 8.75
N VAL A 159 20.14 -6.66 8.73
CA VAL A 159 20.22 -8.12 8.80
C VAL A 159 19.60 -8.71 7.53
N ASP A 160 20.34 -9.55 6.82
CA ASP A 160 19.89 -10.25 5.60
C ASP A 160 19.30 -9.33 4.51
N GLY A 161 19.88 -8.14 4.36
CA GLY A 161 19.42 -7.14 3.39
C GLY A 161 18.16 -6.38 3.80
N GLN A 162 17.61 -6.63 4.99
CA GLN A 162 16.48 -5.91 5.58
C GLN A 162 16.93 -4.99 6.72
N TYR A 163 16.17 -3.93 6.97
CA TYR A 163 16.38 -3.05 8.10
C TYR A 163 15.59 -3.56 9.31
N CYS A 164 16.28 -3.84 10.40
CA CYS A 164 15.70 -4.29 11.65
C CYS A 164 15.77 -3.17 12.69
N ALA A 165 14.63 -2.83 13.30
CA ALA A 165 14.57 -1.89 14.41
C ALA A 165 14.06 -2.59 15.65
N ARG A 166 14.88 -2.61 16.70
CA ARG A 166 14.53 -3.05 18.03
C ARG A 166 14.32 -1.83 18.91
N VAL A 167 13.10 -1.61 19.35
CA VAL A 167 12.73 -0.51 20.23
C VAL A 167 12.50 -1.07 21.62
N THR A 168 13.17 -0.50 22.60
CA THR A 168 12.94 -0.76 24.01
C THR A 168 12.48 0.52 24.68
N ARG A 169 11.24 0.53 25.16
CA ARG A 169 10.66 1.64 25.91
C ARG A 169 10.65 1.28 27.38
N ARG A 170 11.24 2.15 28.20
CA ARG A 170 11.27 2.03 29.65
C ARG A 170 10.44 3.16 30.26
N SER A 171 9.56 2.81 31.19
CA SER A 171 8.77 3.73 32.00
C SER A 171 8.71 3.20 33.43
N ASN A 172 8.26 4.01 34.38
CA ASN A 172 8.02 3.59 35.77
C ASN A 172 7.11 2.38 35.92
N LYS A 173 6.25 2.11 34.93
CA LYS A 173 5.29 1.00 34.94
C LYS A 173 5.84 -0.30 34.33
N GLY A 174 7.04 -0.29 33.76
CA GLY A 174 7.65 -1.47 33.15
C GLY A 174 8.50 -1.18 31.92
N GLN A 175 8.99 -2.25 31.30
CA GLN A 175 9.79 -2.23 30.09
C GLN A 175 9.04 -2.98 28.97
N GLU A 176 8.85 -2.33 27.83
CA GLU A 176 8.30 -2.93 26.63
C GLU A 176 9.38 -2.99 25.55
N ALA A 177 9.58 -4.16 24.96
CA ALA A 177 10.50 -4.35 23.85
C ALA A 177 9.76 -4.96 22.65
N PHE A 178 9.94 -4.36 21.47
CA PHE A 178 9.43 -4.93 20.23
C PHE A 178 10.46 -4.79 19.10
N GLU A 179 10.42 -5.75 18.18
CA GLU A 179 11.25 -5.78 16.98
C GLU A 179 10.36 -5.65 15.76
N ARG A 180 10.79 -4.84 14.78
CA ARG A 180 10.17 -4.77 13.47
C ARG A 180 11.22 -4.78 12.37
N ARG A 181 10.84 -5.40 11.25
CA ARG A 181 11.65 -5.48 10.02
C ARG A 181 11.00 -4.69 8.90
N PHE A 182 11.83 -4.05 8.09
CA PHE A 182 11.44 -3.19 6.98
C PHE A 182 12.33 -3.48 5.77
N GLN A 183 11.74 -3.53 4.58
CA GLN A 183 12.45 -3.62 3.30
C GLN A 183 12.99 -2.24 2.89
N HIS A 184 12.25 -1.18 3.19
CA HIS A 184 12.58 0.18 2.76
C HIS A 184 12.94 1.09 3.96
N PRO A 185 14.03 1.87 3.85
CA PRO A 185 14.50 2.72 4.94
C PRO A 185 13.55 3.88 5.24
N GLU A 186 12.74 4.32 4.27
CA GLU A 186 11.72 5.36 4.48
C GLU A 186 10.64 4.92 5.47
N THR A 187 10.19 3.67 5.35
CA THR A 187 9.21 3.08 6.28
C THR A 187 9.79 2.97 7.70
N LEU A 188 11.10 2.69 7.79
CA LEU A 188 11.83 2.65 9.04
C LEU A 188 11.90 4.04 9.69
N VAL A 189 12.26 5.09 8.94
CA VAL A 189 12.31 6.46 9.48
C VAL A 189 10.95 6.88 10.04
N PHE A 190 9.87 6.68 9.25
CA PHE A 190 8.52 6.93 9.73
C PHE A 190 8.23 6.19 11.04
N PHE A 191 8.71 4.95 11.16
CA PHE A 191 8.51 4.13 12.35
C PHE A 191 9.30 4.65 13.56
N LEU A 192 10.56 5.01 13.37
CA LEU A 192 11.41 5.57 14.42
C LEU A 192 10.83 6.87 14.98
N GLU A 193 10.41 7.77 14.10
CA GLU A 193 9.83 9.05 14.52
C GLU A 193 8.50 8.85 15.22
N LYS A 194 7.60 8.07 14.62
CA LYS A 194 6.23 7.93 15.15
C LYS A 194 6.13 7.05 16.39
N PHE A 195 7.00 6.04 16.53
CA PHE A 195 6.90 5.05 17.61
C PHE A 195 8.06 5.13 18.60
N ALA A 196 9.22 5.67 18.27
CA ALA A 196 10.28 5.85 19.25
C ALA A 196 10.49 7.31 19.65
N ASN A 197 9.86 8.26 18.94
CA ASN A 197 10.20 9.68 19.00
C ASN A 197 11.70 9.90 18.72
N VAL A 198 12.31 9.06 17.89
CA VAL A 198 13.75 9.14 17.56
C VAL A 198 13.89 9.61 16.13
N THR A 199 14.70 10.64 15.95
CA THR A 199 15.05 11.20 14.64
C THR A 199 16.41 10.66 14.19
N VAL A 200 16.71 10.79 12.90
CA VAL A 200 18.02 10.39 12.36
C VAL A 200 19.18 11.17 13.00
N GLN A 201 18.91 12.37 13.52
CA GLN A 201 19.91 13.19 14.20
C GLN A 201 20.33 12.61 15.55
N ASP A 202 19.42 11.91 16.25
CA ASP A 202 19.71 11.33 17.57
C ASP A 202 20.78 10.22 17.48
N PHE A 203 20.93 9.57 16.32
CA PHE A 203 22.00 8.61 16.05
C PHE A 203 23.37 9.27 15.78
N LYS A 204 23.39 10.57 15.41
CA LYS A 204 24.64 11.32 15.23
C LYS A 204 25.17 11.85 16.55
N THR A 205 24.28 12.14 17.50
CA THR A 205 24.60 12.76 18.80
C THR A 205 25.00 11.72 19.87
N SER A 206 24.74 10.42 19.66
CA SER A 206 25.14 9.37 20.61
C SER A 206 26.60 8.90 20.46
N ARG A 207 27.41 9.62 19.66
CA ARG A 207 28.87 9.43 19.56
C ARG A 207 29.63 10.23 20.61
#